data_AF-A0A965AV66-F1
#
_entry.id   AF-A0A965AV66-F1
#
_cell.length_a   1.000
_cell.length_b   1.000
_cell.length_c   1.000
_cell.angle_alpha   90.00
_cell.angle_beta   90.00
_cell.angle_gamma   90.00
#
_symmetry.space_group_name_H-M   'P 1'
#
loop_
_entity.id
_entity.type
_entity.pdbx_description
1 polymer ?
#
loop_
_entity_poly.entity_id
_entity_poly.type
_entity_poly.pdbx_seq_one_letter_code
_entity_poly.pdbx_strand_id
1 'polypeptide(L)'
;MKTIIKKNNIPLINGDLFDYIHSYINQGNNGSSIIVPHVCNNINSFGAGFAGAVAKHYPSVKENYHLLGNSFLKNNLGYTQFVEVAKDKTYGHKLIFAN
;
A
#
# COMPACT_ATOMS: atom_id res chain seq x y z
N MET A 1 36.91 7.14 1.33
CA MET A 1 35.81 6.45 0.62
C MET A 1 34.80 7.52 0.21
N LYS A 2 34.61 7.79 -1.10
CA LYS A 2 33.62 8.77 -1.56
C LYS A 2 32.27 8.08 -1.65
N THR A 3 31.32 8.46 -0.82
CA THR A 3 29.92 8.04 -0.96
C THR A 3 29.36 8.71 -2.22
N ILE A 4 29.15 7.93 -3.27
CA ILE A 4 28.44 8.38 -4.46
C ILE A 4 26.95 8.35 -4.11
N ILE A 5 26.38 9.51 -3.77
CA ILE A 5 24.92 9.64 -3.63
C ILE A 5 24.34 9.65 -5.05
N LYS A 6 23.94 8.48 -5.55
CA LYS A 6 23.22 8.37 -6.81
C LYS A 6 21.84 9.00 -6.59
N LYS A 7 21.53 10.08 -7.30
CA LYS A 7 20.20 10.70 -7.26
C LYS A 7 19.23 9.69 -7.87
N ASN A 8 18.39 9.07 -7.04
CA ASN A 8 17.32 8.20 -7.51
C ASN A 8 16.25 9.09 -8.14
N ASN A 9 16.05 8.97 -9.46
CA ASN A 9 14.94 9.64 -10.13
C ASN A 9 13.66 8.89 -9.78
N ILE A 10 12.89 9.43 -8.84
CA ILE A 10 11.55 8.93 -8.52
C ILE A 10 10.58 9.54 -9.53
N PRO A 11 9.92 8.73 -10.38
CA PRO A 11 8.93 9.25 -11.32
C PRO A 11 7.75 9.85 -10.56
N LEU A 12 7.35 11.06 -10.94
CA LEU A 12 6.14 11.72 -10.44
C LEU A 12 5.03 11.52 -11.48
N ILE A 13 3.93 10.93 -11.04
CA ILE A 13 2.74 10.69 -11.85
C ILE A 13 1.60 11.54 -11.25
N ASN A 14 0.95 12.33 -12.09
CA ASN A 14 -0.21 13.14 -11.69
C ASN A 14 -1.50 12.41 -12.07
N GLY A 15 -2.34 12.14 -11.09
CA GLY A 15 -3.67 11.54 -11.27
C GLY A 15 -4.11 10.77 -10.03
N ASP A 16 -5.20 10.02 -10.15
CA ASP A 16 -5.68 9.15 -9.06
C ASP A 16 -4.87 7.85 -9.04
N LEU A 17 -4.19 7.58 -7.92
CA LEU A 17 -3.43 6.36 -7.71
C LEU A 17 -4.27 5.10 -7.98
N PHE A 18 -5.55 5.08 -7.56
CA PHE A 18 -6.40 3.90 -7.64
C PHE A 18 -6.67 3.47 -9.08
N ASP A 19 -6.68 4.42 -10.03
CA ASP A 19 -6.82 4.14 -11.46
C ASP A 19 -5.57 3.45 -12.03
N TYR A 20 -4.39 3.94 -11.64
CA TYR A 20 -3.11 3.41 -12.13
C TYR A 20 -2.82 2.00 -11.60
N ILE A 21 -2.93 1.81 -10.29
CA ILE A 21 -2.52 0.55 -9.66
C ILE A 21 -3.34 -0.64 -10.15
N HIS A 22 -4.64 -0.43 -10.43
CA HIS A 22 -5.49 -1.45 -11.03
C HIS A 22 -5.11 -1.76 -12.48
N SER A 23 -4.73 -0.76 -13.27
CA SER A 23 -4.28 -0.99 -14.63
C SER A 23 -3.02 -1.87 -14.65
N TYR A 24 -1.99 -1.52 -13.87
CA TYR A 24 -0.69 -2.20 -13.88
C TYR A 24 -0.76 -3.68 -13.53
N ILE A 25 -1.60 -4.08 -12.57
CA ILE A 25 -1.72 -5.51 -12.23
C ILE A 25 -2.35 -6.32 -13.38
N ASN A 26 -3.11 -5.68 -14.27
CA ASN A 26 -3.84 -6.32 -15.37
C ASN A 26 -3.17 -6.16 -16.75
N GLN A 27 -1.97 -5.58 -16.85
CA GLN A 27 -1.28 -5.32 -18.13
C GLN A 27 -0.54 -6.54 -18.73
N GLY A 28 -0.94 -7.75 -18.35
CA GLY A 28 -0.36 -8.99 -18.87
C GLY A 28 1.17 -9.05 -18.75
N ASN A 29 1.88 -9.36 -19.83
CA ASN A 29 3.35 -9.40 -19.84
C ASN A 29 4.03 -8.06 -19.49
N ASN A 30 3.31 -6.94 -19.62
CA ASN A 30 3.82 -5.60 -19.27
C ASN A 30 3.39 -5.15 -17.87
N GLY A 31 2.57 -5.96 -17.18
CA GLY A 31 2.13 -5.66 -15.83
C GLY A 31 3.17 -5.97 -14.77
N SER A 32 2.85 -5.61 -13.54
CA SER A 32 3.69 -5.92 -12.38
C SER A 32 2.87 -6.00 -11.11
N SER A 33 3.44 -6.63 -10.08
CA SER A 33 2.89 -6.52 -8.73
C SER A 33 3.22 -5.15 -8.14
N ILE A 34 2.27 -4.59 -7.40
CA ILE A 34 2.38 -3.27 -6.79
C ILE A 34 2.27 -3.39 -5.28
N ILE A 35 3.17 -2.72 -4.57
CA ILE A 35 3.06 -2.45 -3.15
C ILE A 35 2.78 -0.97 -2.98
N VAL A 36 1.70 -0.63 -2.29
CA VAL A 36 1.33 0.74 -1.94
C VAL A 36 1.65 0.95 -0.45
N PRO A 37 2.83 1.51 -0.12
CA PRO A 37 3.14 1.89 1.25
C PRO A 37 2.39 3.17 1.61
N HIS A 38 1.79 3.18 2.80
CA HIS A 38 1.19 4.39 3.36
C HIS A 38 1.36 4.42 4.87
N VAL A 39 1.31 5.61 5.45
CA VAL A 39 1.60 5.80 6.88
C VAL A 39 0.31 5.66 7.69
N CYS A 40 0.27 4.67 8.57
CA CYS A 40 -0.77 4.52 9.59
C CYS A 40 -0.36 5.17 10.92
N ASN A 41 -1.35 5.56 11.73
CA ASN A 41 -1.09 5.95 13.12
C ASN A 41 -1.02 4.71 14.03
N ASN A 42 -0.69 4.92 15.30
CA ASN A 42 -0.64 3.88 16.34
C ASN A 42 -1.81 3.94 17.34
N ILE A 43 -2.89 4.66 16.99
CA ILE A 43 -4.07 4.86 17.85
C ILE A 43 -5.32 4.18 17.29
N ASN A 44 -5.14 3.25 16.34
CA ASN A 44 -6.21 2.46 15.73
C ASN A 44 -7.29 3.30 15.03
N SER A 45 -6.91 4.45 14.46
CA SER A 45 -7.82 5.30 13.69
C SER A 45 -7.55 5.15 12.19
N PHE A 46 -8.60 4.93 11.38
CA PHE A 46 -8.45 4.67 9.94
C PHE A 46 -9.68 5.17 9.17
N GLY A 47 -9.67 6.46 8.79
CA GLY A 47 -10.82 7.06 8.10
C GLY A 47 -10.64 8.47 7.51
N ALA A 48 -9.46 9.08 7.63
CA ALA A 48 -9.19 10.41 7.10
C ALA A 48 -8.01 10.40 6.11
N GLY A 49 -7.96 11.41 5.24
CA GLY A 49 -6.89 11.56 4.25
C GLY A 49 -6.76 10.32 3.35
N PHE A 50 -5.51 9.91 3.10
CA PHE A 50 -5.24 8.76 2.25
C PHE A 50 -5.81 7.45 2.81
N ALA A 51 -5.72 7.21 4.12
CA ALA A 51 -6.32 6.04 4.77
C ALA A 51 -7.85 5.98 4.56
N GLY A 52 -8.53 7.13 4.57
CA GLY A 52 -9.95 7.21 4.23
C GLY A 52 -10.25 6.77 2.80
N ALA A 53 -9.42 7.20 1.84
CA ALA A 53 -9.55 6.78 0.44
C ALA A 53 -9.26 5.28 0.28
N VAL A 54 -8.21 4.76 0.91
CA VAL A 54 -7.90 3.32 0.92
C VAL A 54 -9.05 2.50 1.49
N ALA A 55 -9.65 2.91 2.60
CA ALA A 55 -10.78 2.21 3.20
C ALA A 55 -12.03 2.18 2.28
N LYS A 56 -12.21 3.20 1.43
CA LYS A 56 -13.30 3.27 0.46
C LYS A 56 -13.09 2.29 -0.71
N HIS A 57 -11.86 2.18 -1.21
CA HIS A 57 -11.54 1.30 -2.34
C HIS A 57 -11.29 -0.15 -1.92
N TYR A 58 -10.63 -0.36 -0.78
CA TYR A 58 -10.23 -1.66 -0.25
C TYR A 58 -10.53 -1.76 1.26
N PRO A 59 -11.79 -2.01 1.65
CA PRO A 59 -12.20 -2.11 3.06
C PRO A 59 -11.39 -3.13 3.87
N SER A 60 -10.94 -4.20 3.24
CA SER A 60 -10.12 -5.25 3.86
C SER A 60 -8.81 -4.71 4.46
N VAL A 61 -8.23 -3.64 3.90
CA VAL A 61 -7.01 -3.02 4.44
C VAL A 61 -7.26 -2.40 5.81
N LYS A 62 -8.39 -1.71 5.96
CA LYS A 62 -8.83 -1.12 7.22
C LYS A 62 -9.19 -2.21 8.24
N GLU A 63 -9.92 -3.24 7.81
CA GLU A 63 -10.30 -4.36 8.68
C GLU A 63 -9.05 -5.05 9.25
N ASN A 64 -8.06 -5.36 8.40
CA ASN A 64 -6.81 -5.99 8.82
C ASN A 64 -5.99 -5.11 9.78
N TYR A 65 -5.96 -3.79 9.56
CA TYR A 65 -5.32 -2.87 10.50
C TYR A 65 -6.01 -2.89 11.88
N HIS A 66 -7.34 -2.90 11.91
CA HIS A 66 -8.09 -2.96 13.17
C HIS A 66 -7.94 -4.30 13.91
N LEU A 67 -7.67 -5.40 13.20
CA LEU A 67 -7.37 -6.71 13.81
C LEU A 67 -6.07 -6.70 14.63
N LEU A 68 -5.12 -5.80 14.34
CA LEU A 68 -3.91 -5.66 15.17
C LEU A 68 -4.25 -5.17 16.58
N GLY A 69 -5.23 -4.27 16.68
CA GLY A 69 -5.73 -3.74 17.94
C GLY A 69 -4.82 -2.69 18.60
N ASN A 70 -5.42 -1.89 19.48
CA ASN A 70 -4.78 -0.73 20.12
C ASN A 70 -3.47 -1.05 20.86
N SER A 71 -3.43 -2.17 21.59
CA SER A 71 -2.26 -2.53 22.40
C SER A 71 -1.06 -2.88 21.51
N PHE A 72 -1.29 -3.66 20.45
CA PHE A 72 -0.23 -4.01 19.51
C PHE A 72 0.31 -2.76 18.81
N LEU A 73 -0.58 -1.93 18.25
CA LEU A 73 -0.21 -0.73 17.51
C LEU A 73 0.63 0.25 18.34
N LYS A 74 0.26 0.47 19.60
CA LYS A 74 1.02 1.35 20.51
C LYS A 74 2.44 0.84 20.80
N ASN A 75 2.60 -0.47 20.89
CA ASN A 75 3.86 -1.11 21.31
C ASN A 75 4.77 -1.52 20.14
N ASN A 76 4.31 -1.42 18.89
CA ASN A 76 5.02 -1.92 17.71
C ASN A 76 5.14 -0.86 16.60
N LEU A 77 5.67 0.32 16.93
CA LEU A 77 5.98 1.34 15.92
C LEU A 77 7.01 0.84 14.92
N GLY A 78 6.78 1.08 13.63
CA GLY A 78 7.61 0.58 12.54
C GLY A 78 7.28 -0.84 12.08
N TYR A 79 6.33 -1.52 12.73
CA TYR A 79 5.73 -2.72 12.17
C TYR A 79 4.95 -2.39 10.89
N THR A 80 4.97 -3.31 9.93
CA THR A 80 4.24 -3.16 8.67
C THR A 80 3.41 -4.41 8.40
N GLN A 81 2.12 -4.22 8.11
CA GLN A 81 1.23 -5.31 7.72
C GLN A 81 0.99 -5.26 6.21
N PHE A 82 1.35 -6.34 5.52
CA PHE A 82 1.09 -6.48 4.08
C PHE A 82 -0.28 -7.13 3.84
N VAL A 83 -1.18 -6.40 3.20
CA VAL A 83 -2.54 -6.85 2.89
C VAL A 83 -2.71 -6.96 1.37
N GLU A 84 -2.86 -8.18 0.86
CA GLU A 84 -3.18 -8.41 -0.56
C GLU A 84 -4.67 -8.06 -0.80
N VAL A 85 -4.93 -7.14 -1.74
CA VAL A 85 -6.29 -6.64 -2.03
C VAL A 85 -6.79 -7.03 -3.41
N ALA A 86 -5.88 -7.37 -4.33
CA ALA A 86 -6.23 -7.87 -5.66
C ALA A 86 -5.11 -8.75 -6.20
N LYS A 87 -5.48 -9.66 -7.10
CA LYS A 87 -4.55 -10.52 -7.82
C LYS A 87 -5.05 -10.83 -9.22
N ASP A 88 -4.20 -10.61 -10.22
CA ASP A 88 -4.43 -11.11 -11.57
C ASP A 88 -4.29 -12.64 -11.60
N LYS A 89 -5.29 -13.33 -12.15
CA LYS A 89 -5.35 -14.80 -12.10
C LYS A 89 -4.45 -15.48 -13.12
N THR A 90 -4.10 -14.79 -14.20
CA THR A 90 -3.35 -15.35 -15.34
C THR A 90 -1.84 -15.18 -15.14
N TYR A 91 -1.42 -13.98 -14.80
CA TYR A 91 -0.03 -13.55 -14.64
C TYR A 91 0.40 -13.52 -13.17
N GLY A 92 -0.55 -13.62 -12.23
CA GLY A 92 -0.25 -13.73 -10.80
C GLY A 92 0.18 -12.41 -10.14
N HIS A 93 0.03 -11.28 -10.84
CA HIS A 93 0.38 -9.96 -10.32
C HIS A 93 -0.51 -9.57 -9.15
N LYS A 94 0.08 -9.00 -8.11
CA LYS A 94 -0.64 -8.69 -6.86
C LYS A 94 -0.67 -7.20 -6.61
N LEU A 95 -1.77 -6.73 -6.03
CA LEU A 95 -1.84 -5.43 -5.39
C LEU A 95 -1.83 -5.61 -3.87
N ILE A 96 -0.86 -5.01 -3.21
CA ILE A 96 -0.64 -5.14 -1.77
C ILE A 96 -0.59 -3.75 -1.15
N PHE A 97 -1.34 -3.52 -0.08
CA PHE A 97 -1.17 -2.35 0.77
C PHE A 97 -0.28 -2.69 1.96
N ALA A 98 0.68 -1.82 2.26
CA ALA A 98 1.54 -1.94 3.42
C ALA A 98 1.10 -0.90 4.46
N ASN A 99 0.36 -1.36 5.48
CA ASN A 99 -0.12 -0.57 6.62
C ASN A 99 0.99 -0.30 7.63
#